data_AF-A0A0W7WR97-F1
#
_entry.id   AF-A0A0W7WR97-F1
#
_cell.length_a   1.000
_cell.length_b   1.000
_cell.length_c   1.000
_cell.angle_alpha   90.00
_cell.angle_beta   90.00
_cell.angle_gamma   90.00
#
_symmetry.space_group_name_H-M   'P 1'
#
loop_
_entity.id
_entity.type
_entity.pdbx_description
1 polymer ?
#
loop_
_entity_poly.entity_id
_entity_poly.type
_entity_poly.pdbx_seq_one_letter_code
_entity_poly.pdbx_strand_id
1 'polypeptide(L)'
;MDDVPAHRPQRTEEESAAIARHLRHAANKIGPQLPLCLPGEPQECGRNAHHHVLVWAAAVKAAAQHVIETEASTGAQAAFAANNLYERFLQGLRTERDPAAERH
;
A
#
# COMPACT_ATOMS: atom_id res chain seq x y z
N MET A 1 -12.58 -21.55 8.82
CA MET A 1 -11.92 -20.54 7.96
C MET A 1 -13.01 -20.00 7.08
N ASP A 2 -13.73 -19.01 7.59
CA ASP A 2 -14.84 -18.39 6.88
C ASP A 2 -14.29 -17.55 5.73
N ASP A 3 -14.73 -17.90 4.53
CA ASP A 3 -14.45 -17.21 3.28
C ASP A 3 -15.22 -15.89 3.29
N VAL A 4 -14.56 -14.79 3.62
CA VAL A 4 -15.18 -13.45 3.56
C VAL A 4 -15.35 -13.12 2.08
N PRO A 5 -16.58 -12.95 1.56
CA PRO A 5 -16.78 -12.63 0.16
C PRO A 5 -16.35 -11.19 -0.07
N ALA A 6 -15.10 -10.99 -0.46
CA ALA A 6 -14.55 -9.69 -0.82
C ALA A 6 -15.02 -9.29 -2.23
N HIS A 7 -16.33 -9.23 -2.49
CA HIS A 7 -16.82 -8.64 -3.73
C HIS A 7 -16.90 -7.12 -3.61
N ARG A 8 -15.72 -6.51 -3.41
CA ARG A 8 -15.51 -5.12 -3.79
C ARG A 8 -15.31 -5.12 -5.32
N PRO A 9 -15.94 -4.20 -6.09
CA PRO A 9 -15.61 -4.09 -7.50
C PRO A 9 -14.10 -3.94 -7.63
N GLN A 10 -13.48 -4.89 -8.33
CA GLN A 10 -12.05 -4.84 -8.59
C GLN A 10 -11.79 -3.59 -9.42
N ARG A 11 -10.77 -2.82 -9.05
CA ARG A 11 -10.33 -1.67 -9.84
C ARG A 11 -10.04 -2.09 -11.27
N THR A 12 -10.14 -1.18 -12.21
CA THR A 12 -9.69 -1.48 -13.58
C THR A 12 -8.17 -1.63 -13.62
N GLU A 13 -7.64 -2.21 -14.71
CA GLU A 13 -6.19 -2.27 -14.94
C GLU A 13 -5.58 -0.86 -15.03
N GLU A 14 -6.29 0.10 -15.64
CA GLU A 14 -5.82 1.48 -15.76
C GLU A 14 -5.72 2.18 -14.38
N GLU A 15 -6.77 2.05 -13.56
CA GLU A 15 -6.78 2.56 -12.19
C GLU A 15 -5.67 1.91 -11.35
N SER A 16 -5.49 0.61 -11.50
CA SER A 16 -4.43 -0.13 -10.81
C SER A 16 -3.05 0.31 -11.26
N ALA A 17 -2.85 0.60 -12.56
CA ALA A 17 -1.60 1.10 -13.09
C ALA A 17 -1.27 2.49 -12.54
N ALA A 18 -2.28 3.36 -12.43
CA ALA A 18 -2.12 4.67 -11.80
C ALA A 18 -1.69 4.55 -10.33
N ILE A 19 -2.35 3.69 -9.55
CA ILE A 19 -1.98 3.44 -8.15
C ILE A 19 -0.57 2.85 -8.05
N ALA A 20 -0.24 1.88 -8.90
CA ALA A 20 1.09 1.26 -8.91
C ALA A 20 2.19 2.28 -9.20
N ARG A 21 1.97 3.24 -10.12
CA ARG A 21 2.89 4.37 -10.35
C ARG A 21 3.12 5.20 -9.10
N HIS A 22 2.04 5.56 -8.39
CA HIS A 22 2.15 6.38 -7.17
C HIS A 22 2.87 5.64 -6.04
N LEU A 23 2.55 4.36 -5.84
CA LEU A 23 3.21 3.53 -4.82
C LEU A 23 4.70 3.36 -5.12
N ARG A 24 5.07 3.09 -6.38
CA ARG A 24 6.48 3.03 -6.80
C ARG A 24 7.20 4.35 -6.52
N HIS A 25 6.59 5.48 -6.89
CA HIS A 25 7.18 6.80 -6.64
C HIS A 25 7.40 7.06 -5.16
N ALA A 26 6.42 6.68 -4.31
CA ALA A 26 6.57 6.78 -2.86
C ALA A 26 7.72 5.88 -2.37
N ALA A 27 7.74 4.60 -2.76
CA ALA A 27 8.78 3.65 -2.36
C ALA A 27 10.18 4.14 -2.73
N ASN A 28 10.36 4.69 -3.94
CA ASN A 28 11.64 5.20 -4.41
C ASN A 28 12.06 6.52 -3.73
N LYS A 29 11.13 7.25 -3.09
CA LYS A 29 11.44 8.48 -2.35
C LYS A 29 11.90 8.22 -0.92
N ILE A 30 11.29 7.24 -0.25
CA ILE A 30 11.54 6.96 1.17
C ILE A 30 12.34 5.69 1.42
N GLY A 31 12.64 4.94 0.36
CA GLY A 31 13.40 3.70 0.40
C GLY A 31 14.45 3.65 -0.72
N PRO A 32 15.05 2.47 -0.94
CA PRO A 32 15.99 2.28 -2.05
C PRO A 32 15.29 2.48 -3.39
N GLN A 33 16.05 2.91 -4.40
CA GLN A 33 15.54 2.99 -5.76
C GLN A 33 15.24 1.58 -6.30
N LEU A 34 13.99 1.34 -6.67
CA LEU A 34 13.50 0.10 -7.23
C LEU A 34 13.32 0.23 -8.75
N PRO A 35 13.42 -0.88 -9.50
CA PRO A 35 13.35 -0.86 -10.95
C PRO A 35 12.02 -0.32 -11.49
N LEU A 36 12.10 0.35 -12.64
CA LEU A 36 10.95 0.87 -13.37
C LEU A 36 10.22 -0.27 -14.08
N CYS A 37 9.37 -0.99 -13.35
CA CYS A 37 8.63 -2.10 -13.90
C CYS A 37 7.12 -1.88 -13.71
N LEU A 38 6.45 -1.45 -14.78
CA LEU A 38 4.99 -1.35 -14.90
C LEU A 38 4.55 -1.70 -16.34
N PRO A 39 3.27 -2.04 -16.57
CA PRO A 39 2.76 -2.29 -17.92
C PRO A 39 2.96 -1.08 -18.83
N GLY A 40 3.46 -1.32 -20.04
CA GLY A 40 3.77 -0.31 -21.05
C GLY A 40 5.13 0.38 -20.89
N GLU A 41 5.93 0.03 -19.89
CA GLU A 41 7.29 0.57 -19.72
C GLU A 41 8.34 -0.32 -20.39
N PRO A 42 9.53 0.22 -20.78
CA PRO A 42 10.53 -0.57 -21.49
C PRO A 42 11.11 -1.75 -20.70
N GLN A 43 10.93 -1.78 -19.38
CA GLN A 43 11.30 -2.91 -18.51
C GLN A 43 10.07 -3.62 -17.92
N GLU A 44 8.93 -3.63 -18.62
CA GLU A 44 7.76 -4.38 -18.17
C GLU A 44 8.05 -5.88 -18.01
N CYS A 45 7.54 -6.48 -16.93
CA CYS A 45 7.77 -7.89 -16.61
C CYS A 45 6.64 -8.83 -17.04
N GLY A 46 5.68 -8.32 -17.83
CA GLY A 46 4.50 -9.06 -18.26
C GLY A 46 3.45 -9.34 -17.18
N ARG A 47 3.62 -8.80 -15.95
CA ARG A 47 2.60 -8.87 -14.89
C ARG A 47 1.57 -7.76 -15.07
N ASN A 48 0.32 -8.04 -14.66
CA ASN A 48 -0.74 -7.05 -14.73
C ASN A 48 -0.58 -5.94 -13.66
N ALA A 49 -1.34 -4.86 -13.80
CA ALA A 49 -1.19 -3.70 -12.93
C ALA A 49 -1.61 -4.01 -11.49
N HIS A 50 -2.60 -4.89 -11.28
CA HIS A 50 -2.98 -5.34 -9.94
C HIS A 50 -1.82 -5.99 -9.19
N HIS A 51 -1.03 -6.83 -9.86
CA HIS A 51 0.16 -7.42 -9.26
C HIS A 51 1.16 -6.34 -8.82
N HIS A 52 1.38 -5.33 -9.65
CA HIS A 52 2.26 -4.21 -9.32
C HIS A 52 1.77 -3.38 -8.15
N VAL A 53 0.45 -3.19 -7.98
CA VAL A 53 -0.11 -2.54 -6.78
C VAL A 53 0.33 -3.28 -5.52
N LEU A 54 0.23 -4.62 -5.51
CA LEU A 54 0.59 -5.42 -4.33
C LEU A 54 2.08 -5.33 -4.01
N VAL A 55 2.93 -5.49 -5.04
CA VAL A 55 4.39 -5.43 -4.89
C VAL A 55 4.83 -4.06 -4.38
N TRP A 56 4.36 -2.98 -5.00
CA TRP A 56 4.76 -1.63 -4.60
C TRP A 56 4.14 -1.21 -3.26
N ALA A 57 2.94 -1.67 -2.92
CA ALA A 57 2.36 -1.43 -1.58
C ALA A 57 3.20 -2.09 -0.48
N ALA A 58 3.67 -3.33 -0.70
CA ALA A 58 4.55 -4.02 0.24
C ALA A 58 5.87 -3.28 0.41
N ALA A 59 6.47 -2.80 -0.69
CA ALA A 59 7.69 -2.00 -0.67
C ALA A 59 7.53 -0.70 0.13
N VAL A 60 6.44 0.04 -0.09
CA VAL A 60 6.12 1.26 0.69
C VAL A 60 5.95 0.94 2.16
N LYS A 61 5.24 -0.14 2.52
CA LYS A 61 5.04 -0.54 3.92
C LYS A 61 6.38 -0.81 4.61
N ALA A 62 7.28 -1.54 3.97
CA ALA A 62 8.60 -1.83 4.50
C ALA A 62 9.46 -0.56 4.65
N ALA A 63 9.49 0.30 3.63
CA ALA A 63 10.24 1.54 3.68
C ALA A 63 9.71 2.49 4.77
N ALA A 64 8.40 2.61 4.93
CA ALA A 64 7.79 3.42 5.97
C ALA A 64 8.11 2.88 7.38
N GLN A 65 8.10 1.56 7.58
CA GLN A 65 8.52 0.94 8.83
C GLN A 65 9.98 1.28 9.15
N HIS A 66 10.87 1.18 8.16
CA HIS A 66 12.27 1.53 8.33
C HIS A 66 12.44 3.01 8.74
N VAL A 67 11.71 3.94 8.09
CA VAL A 67 11.72 5.37 8.46
C VAL A 67 11.27 5.58 9.91
N ILE A 68 10.23 4.87 10.37
CA ILE A 68 9.78 4.96 11.78
C ILE A 68 10.92 4.53 12.73
N GLU A 69 11.58 3.42 12.41
CA GLU A 69 12.67 2.88 13.22
C GLU A 69 13.90 3.79 13.24
N THR A 70 14.20 4.49 12.15
CA THR A 70 15.36 5.39 12.06
C THR A 70 15.11 6.77 12.65
N GLU A 71 13.89 7.30 12.55
CA GLU A 71 13.57 8.67 13.00
C GLU A 71 13.07 8.73 14.45
N ALA A 72 12.58 7.64 15.01
CA ALA A 72 12.10 7.62 16.39
C ALA A 72 13.26 7.83 17.38
N SER A 73 13.12 8.79 18.29
CA SER A 73 14.14 9.05 19.32
C SER A 73 14.19 7.98 20.41
N THR A 74 13.15 7.15 20.52
CA THR A 74 13.06 6.08 21.54
C THR A 74 12.33 4.86 21.00
N GLY A 75 12.61 3.69 21.57
CA GLY A 75 11.89 2.46 21.23
C GLY A 75 10.38 2.53 21.51
N ALA A 76 9.96 3.29 22.53
CA ALA A 76 8.54 3.50 22.83
C ALA A 76 7.82 4.30 21.73
N GLN A 77 8.46 5.34 21.19
CA GLN A 77 7.91 6.09 20.05
C GLN A 77 7.81 5.22 18.80
N ALA A 78 8.85 4.44 18.49
CA ALA A 78 8.85 3.51 17.35
C ALA A 78 7.70 2.50 17.46
N ALA A 79 7.56 1.84 18.63
CA ALA A 79 6.51 0.87 18.89
C ALA A 79 5.10 1.48 18.85
N PHE A 80 4.95 2.72 19.33
CA PHE A 80 3.67 3.43 19.25
C PHE A 80 3.28 3.75 17.80
N ALA A 81 4.21 4.25 16.98
CA ALA A 81 3.95 4.59 15.59
C ALA A 81 3.71 3.34 14.72
N ALA A 82 4.59 2.33 14.83
CA ALA A 82 4.53 1.10 14.03
C ALA A 82 3.28 0.24 14.30
N ASN A 83 2.72 0.32 15.51
CA ASN A 83 1.58 -0.51 15.93
C ASN A 83 0.31 0.31 16.17
N ASN A 84 0.30 1.16 17.19
CA ASN A 84 -0.93 1.82 17.65
C ASN A 84 -1.46 2.83 16.62
N LEU A 85 -0.59 3.69 16.09
CA LEU A 85 -1.00 4.64 15.04
C LEU A 85 -1.32 3.91 13.73
N TYR A 86 -0.50 2.92 13.34
CA TYR A 86 -0.76 2.10 12.16
C TYR A 86 -2.16 1.45 12.20
N GLU A 87 -2.50 0.77 13.30
CA GLU A 87 -3.80 0.11 13.45
C GLU A 87 -4.95 1.11 13.42
N ARG A 88 -4.79 2.28 14.05
CA ARG A 88 -5.79 3.35 14.00
C ARG A 88 -6.03 3.84 12.57
N PHE A 89 -4.96 4.10 11.81
CA PHE A 89 -5.10 4.51 10.40
C PHE A 89 -5.68 3.40 9.54
N LEU A 90 -5.26 2.15 9.75
CA LEU A 90 -5.76 0.99 9.01
C LEU A 90 -7.25 0.75 9.28
N GLN A 91 -7.69 0.91 10.53
CA GLN A 91 -9.09 0.83 10.90
C GLN A 91 -9.89 1.95 10.20
N GLY A 92 -9.40 3.20 10.22
CA GLY A 92 -10.03 4.30 9.49
C GLY A 92 -10.24 3.98 8.01
N LEU A 93 -9.20 3.49 7.32
CA LEU A 93 -9.26 3.10 5.91
C LEU A 93 -10.18 1.90 5.62
N ARG A 94 -10.46 1.05 6.62
CA ARG A 94 -11.41 -0.06 6.52
C ARG A 94 -12.84 0.44 6.67
N THR A 95 -13.08 1.37 7.60
CA THR A 95 -14.39 1.94 7.90
C THR A 95 -14.86 2.94 6.84
N GLU A 96 -14.01 3.87 6.39
CA GLU A 96 -14.34 4.84 5.32
C GLU A 96 -14.63 4.18 3.97
N ARG A 97 -14.22 2.92 3.82
CA ARG A 97 -14.29 2.18 2.56
C ARG A 97 -15.43 1.17 2.53
N ASP A 98 -16.43 1.37 3.39
CA ASP A 98 -17.68 0.63 3.41
C ASP A 98 -18.85 1.46 2.82
N PRO A 99 -19.00 1.49 1.47
CA PRO A 99 -20.13 2.16 0.82
C PRO A 99 -21.49 1.45 1.08
N ALA A 100 -21.53 0.37 1.86
CA ALA A 100 -22.76 -0.27 2.31
C ALA A 100 -23.33 0.37 3.59
N ALA A 101 -22.53 1.11 4.36
CA ALA A 101 -22.98 1.78 5.60
C ALA A 101 -23.77 3.07 5.35
N GLU A 102 -23.70 3.66 4.16
CA GLU A 102 -24.42 4.90 3.79
C GLU A 102 -25.81 4.66 3.16
N ARG A 103 -26.29 3.41 3.12
CA ARG A 103 -27.62 3.04 2.54
C ARG A 103 -28.57 2.42 3.56
N HIS A 104 -28.56 2.88 4.81
CA HIS A 104 -29.57 2.51 5.80
C HIS A 104 -30.08 3.73 6.55
#